data_AF-A0A929WB87-F1
#
_entry.id   AF-A0A929WB87-F1
#
_cell.length_a   1.000
_cell.length_b   1.000
_cell.length_c   1.000
_cell.angle_alpha   90.00
_cell.angle_beta   90.00
_cell.angle_gamma   90.00
#
_symmetry.space_group_name_H-M   'P 1'
#
loop_
_entity.id
_entity.type
_entity.pdbx_description
1 polymer ?
#
loop_
_entity_poly.entity_id
_entity_poly.type
_entity_poly.pdbx_seq_one_letter_code
_entity_poly.pdbx_strand_id
1 'polypeptide(L)'
;MTDGFLRVAAAVPRVQLADISANTQEIEKLMVAAEGKDVEILCFPELCITGYTCQDLFAQQLLLEEAEHALMKILELSRNLQVTTLVGLPFYHRGMLLNCAAVVQNGKLHGLVPKTYIPNYKEFYERRWFTSSTDLHEAETIRFCGQSVLLSTQQLFKHRDTTFGIEICEDLWAPIPPSNRAVLEGAEIIFNLSASNDLVGKNDYA
;
A
#
# COMPACT_ATOMS: atom_id res chain seq x y z
N MET A 1 8.13 14.45 -15.86
CA MET A 1 8.45 13.67 -17.06
C MET A 1 9.59 14.35 -17.76
N THR A 2 10.65 13.60 -18.04
CA THR A 2 11.68 14.04 -18.97
C THR A 2 11.26 13.46 -20.32
N ASP A 3 10.99 14.32 -21.30
CA ASP A 3 10.60 13.92 -22.67
C ASP A 3 9.36 13.01 -22.76
N GLY A 4 8.41 13.16 -21.84
CA GLY A 4 7.18 12.35 -21.81
C GLY A 4 7.30 10.99 -21.14
N PHE A 5 8.46 10.64 -20.58
CA PHE A 5 8.64 9.41 -19.81
C PHE A 5 8.38 9.63 -18.30
N LEU A 6 7.77 8.63 -17.67
CA LEU A 6 7.61 8.53 -16.22
C LEU A 6 8.53 7.42 -15.71
N ARG A 7 9.40 7.72 -14.73
CA ARG A 7 10.24 6.69 -14.09
C ARG A 7 9.56 6.16 -12.84
N VAL A 8 9.25 4.87 -12.84
CA VAL A 8 8.64 4.16 -11.69
C VAL A 8 9.54 3.05 -11.20
N ALA A 9 9.40 2.64 -9.95
CA ALA A 9 10.13 1.51 -9.39
C ALA A 9 9.27 0.68 -8.44
N ALA A 10 9.50 -0.63 -8.42
CA ALA A 10 9.10 -1.52 -7.34
C ALA A 10 10.33 -1.79 -6.46
N ALA A 11 10.19 -1.68 -5.15
CA ALA A 11 11.28 -1.92 -4.20
C ALA A 11 10.88 -2.92 -3.13
N VAL A 12 11.74 -3.91 -2.90
CA VAL A 12 11.51 -4.97 -1.92
C VAL A 12 12.45 -4.77 -0.73
N PRO A 13 11.96 -4.27 0.42
CA PRO A 13 12.77 -4.07 1.61
C PRO A 13 13.12 -5.41 2.25
N ARG A 14 14.19 -5.43 3.05
CA ARG A 14 14.33 -6.49 4.06
C ARG A 14 13.25 -6.27 5.10
N VAL A 15 12.46 -7.30 5.37
CA VAL A 15 11.36 -7.26 6.33
C VAL A 15 11.67 -8.18 7.51
N GLN A 16 11.50 -7.66 8.71
CA GLN A 16 11.52 -8.39 9.96
C GLN A 16 10.12 -8.32 10.57
N LEU A 17 9.55 -9.48 10.89
CA LEU A 17 8.15 -9.58 11.32
C LEU A 17 7.92 -8.80 12.60
N ALA A 18 6.92 -7.92 12.58
CA ALA A 18 6.53 -7.03 13.67
C ALA A 18 7.63 -6.09 14.21
N ASP A 19 8.83 -6.05 13.60
CA ASP A 19 9.85 -5.05 13.91
C ASP A 19 9.62 -3.82 13.04
N ILE A 20 8.65 -3.01 13.48
CA ILE A 20 8.21 -1.83 12.76
C ILE A 20 9.35 -0.84 12.54
N SER A 21 10.25 -0.70 13.52
CA SER A 21 11.39 0.21 13.43
C SER A 21 12.36 -0.23 12.34
N ALA A 22 12.76 -1.51 12.32
CA ALA A 22 13.67 -2.04 11.31
C ALA A 22 13.07 -1.96 9.90
N ASN A 23 11.77 -2.30 9.74
CA ASN A 23 11.08 -2.23 8.46
C ASN A 23 10.99 -0.79 7.95
N THR A 24 10.67 0.16 8.83
CA THR A 24 10.61 1.60 8.50
C THR A 24 11.96 2.10 8.00
N GLN A 25 13.05 1.74 8.68
CA GLN A 25 14.41 2.14 8.26
C GLN A 25 14.78 1.63 6.86
N GLU A 26 14.41 0.39 6.52
CA GLU A 26 14.67 -0.15 5.18
C GLU A 26 13.78 0.52 4.11
N ILE A 27 12.52 0.85 4.44
CA ILE A 27 11.64 1.65 3.56
C ILE A 27 12.26 3.03 3.30
N GLU A 28 12.63 3.77 4.36
CA GLU A 28 13.23 5.10 4.27
C GLU A 28 14.51 5.12 3.42
N LYS A 29 15.39 4.13 3.65
CA LYS A 29 16.61 3.93 2.85
C LYS A 29 16.31 3.72 1.37
N LEU A 30 15.29 2.92 1.04
CA LEU A 30 14.89 2.67 -0.34
C LEU A 30 14.22 3.89 -0.98
N MET A 31 13.47 4.70 -0.22
CA MET A 31 12.93 5.98 -0.69
C MET A 31 14.06 6.94 -1.10
N VAL A 32 15.08 7.10 -0.25
CA VAL A 32 16.25 7.95 -0.56
C VAL A 32 17.02 7.42 -1.78
N ALA A 33 17.19 6.10 -1.89
CA ALA A 33 17.85 5.50 -3.04
C ALA A 33 17.05 5.66 -4.35
N ALA A 34 15.72 5.68 -4.28
CA ALA A 34 14.84 5.90 -5.42
C ALA A 34 14.86 7.36 -5.87
N GLU A 35 14.85 8.32 -4.93
CA GLU A 35 15.01 9.74 -5.21
C GLU A 35 16.33 10.01 -5.95
N GLY A 36 17.44 9.46 -5.46
CA GLY A 36 18.76 9.58 -6.11
C GLY A 36 18.86 8.92 -7.49
N LYS A 37 17.84 8.17 -7.91
CA LYS A 37 17.70 7.56 -9.25
C LYS A 37 16.59 8.23 -10.08
N ASP A 38 16.11 9.40 -9.66
CA ASP A 38 15.04 10.15 -10.31
C ASP A 38 13.73 9.35 -10.47
N VAL A 39 13.46 8.42 -9.54
CA VAL A 39 12.18 7.69 -9.52
C VAL A 39 11.08 8.64 -9.07
N GLU A 40 10.00 8.70 -9.85
CA GLU A 40 8.84 9.56 -9.59
C GLU A 40 7.78 8.86 -8.73
N ILE A 41 7.61 7.54 -8.91
CA ILE A 41 6.68 6.72 -8.11
C ILE A 41 7.35 5.41 -7.68
N LEU A 42 7.32 5.14 -6.39
CA LEU A 42 7.93 3.98 -5.74
C LEU A 42 6.87 3.11 -5.06
N CYS A 43 6.76 1.84 -5.48
CA CYS A 43 5.82 0.87 -4.94
C CYS A 43 6.53 -0.14 -4.03
N PHE A 44 6.05 -0.27 -2.79
CA PHE A 44 6.50 -1.29 -1.84
C PHE A 44 5.57 -2.52 -1.80
N PRO A 45 5.97 -3.61 -1.12
CA PRO A 45 5.11 -4.77 -0.94
C PRO A 45 3.90 -4.50 -0.04
N GLU A 46 2.95 -5.42 -0.10
CA GLU A 46 1.80 -5.49 0.80
C GLU A 46 2.24 -5.59 2.27
N LEU A 47 1.60 -4.80 3.15
CA LEU A 47 1.86 -4.75 4.59
C LEU A 47 3.36 -4.60 4.94
N CYS A 48 4.15 -3.89 4.11
CA CYS A 48 5.61 -3.79 4.28
C CYS A 48 6.04 -3.13 5.59
N ILE A 49 5.22 -2.27 6.21
CA ILE A 49 5.53 -1.65 7.51
C ILE A 49 5.57 -2.71 8.62
N THR A 50 4.63 -3.65 8.62
CA THR A 50 4.50 -4.68 9.66
C THR A 50 5.17 -6.00 9.29
N GLY A 51 5.21 -6.31 8.00
CA GLY A 51 5.38 -7.64 7.46
C GLY A 51 4.03 -8.36 7.34
N TYR A 52 3.77 -8.93 6.16
CA TYR A 52 2.51 -9.60 5.82
C TYR A 52 2.19 -10.81 6.72
N THR A 53 3.20 -11.58 7.13
CA THR A 53 3.02 -12.82 7.89
C THR A 53 2.94 -12.61 9.42
N CYS A 54 2.50 -11.44 9.88
CA CYS A 54 2.29 -11.18 11.32
C CYS A 54 1.13 -11.99 11.93
N GLN A 55 0.18 -12.46 11.12
CA GLN A 55 -0.95 -13.31 11.54
C GLN A 55 -1.70 -12.72 12.76
N ASP A 56 -1.90 -13.48 13.83
CA ASP A 56 -2.64 -13.06 15.03
C ASP A 56 -2.03 -11.83 15.74
N LEU A 57 -0.79 -11.45 15.43
CA LEU A 57 -0.23 -10.18 15.90
C LEU A 57 -1.00 -8.96 15.37
N PHE A 58 -1.73 -9.09 14.26
CA PHE A 58 -2.63 -8.04 13.77
C PHE A 58 -3.76 -7.68 14.75
N ALA A 59 -4.05 -8.54 15.74
CA ALA A 59 -4.99 -8.22 16.82
C ALA A 59 -4.35 -7.40 17.97
N GLN A 60 -3.04 -7.16 17.94
CA GLN A 60 -2.34 -6.42 18.99
C GLN A 60 -2.40 -4.92 18.72
N GLN A 61 -3.02 -4.18 19.64
CA GLN A 61 -3.14 -2.72 19.56
C GLN A 61 -1.77 -2.04 19.36
N LEU A 62 -0.74 -2.51 20.08
CA LEU A 62 0.62 -1.98 19.96
C LEU A 62 1.18 -2.08 18.53
N LEU A 63 0.89 -3.17 17.81
CA LEU A 63 1.35 -3.31 16.42
C LEU A 63 0.71 -2.25 15.51
N LEU A 64 -0.58 -1.97 15.72
CA LEU A 64 -1.34 -1.01 14.92
C LEU A 64 -0.90 0.43 15.21
N GLU A 65 -0.69 0.77 16.49
CA GLU A 65 -0.18 2.08 16.90
C GLU A 65 1.22 2.32 16.35
N GLU A 66 2.11 1.33 16.43
CA GLU A 66 3.46 1.46 15.88
C GLU A 66 3.45 1.53 14.34
N ALA A 67 2.53 0.85 13.66
CA ALA A 67 2.36 0.99 12.21
C ALA A 67 1.92 2.42 11.82
N GLU A 68 1.03 3.05 12.59
CA GLU A 68 0.68 4.46 12.41
C GLU A 68 1.88 5.38 12.67
N HIS A 69 2.65 5.13 13.74
CA HIS A 69 3.88 5.88 14.05
C HIS A 69 4.92 5.76 12.93
N ALA A 70 5.09 4.57 12.33
CA ALA A 70 5.95 4.35 11.18
C ALA A 70 5.51 5.15 9.95
N LEU A 71 4.21 5.15 9.65
CA LEU A 71 3.70 5.95 8.52
C LEU A 71 3.93 7.45 8.76
N MET A 72 3.83 7.93 10.00
CA MET A 72 4.18 9.32 10.33
C MET A 72 5.66 9.63 10.10
N LYS A 73 6.59 8.70 10.39
CA LYS A 73 8.02 8.87 10.07
C LYS A 73 8.27 8.92 8.57
N ILE A 74 7.63 8.03 7.81
CA ILE A 74 7.69 8.01 6.34
C ILE A 74 7.14 9.34 5.77
N LEU A 75 6.04 9.85 6.31
CA LEU A 75 5.50 11.16 5.97
C LEU A 75 6.52 12.27 6.25
N GLU A 76 7.16 12.28 7.42
CA GLU A 76 8.19 13.26 7.76
C GLU A 76 9.35 13.23 6.76
N LEU A 77 9.92 12.06 6.48
CA LEU A 77 11.00 11.91 5.50
C LEU A 77 10.57 12.40 4.12
N SER A 78 9.35 12.07 3.70
CA SER A 78 8.83 12.43 2.37
C SER A 78 8.75 13.94 2.13
N ARG A 79 8.81 14.80 3.16
CA ARG A 79 8.90 16.26 2.99
C ARG A 79 10.18 16.71 2.30
N ASN A 80 11.23 15.90 2.37
CA ASN A 80 12.53 16.19 1.78
C ASN A 80 12.76 15.46 0.44
N LEU A 81 11.75 14.74 -0.06
CA LEU A 81 11.83 13.93 -1.29
C LEU A 81 10.69 14.31 -2.24
N GLN A 82 10.88 14.09 -3.54
CA GLN A 82 9.85 14.33 -4.56
C GLN A 82 9.10 13.05 -4.95
N VAL A 83 9.71 11.88 -4.73
CA VAL A 83 9.13 10.57 -5.04
C VAL A 83 7.79 10.35 -4.33
N THR A 84 6.74 10.02 -5.10
CA THR A 84 5.49 9.49 -4.57
C THR A 84 5.72 8.05 -4.12
N THR A 85 5.40 7.73 -2.87
CA THR A 85 5.69 6.44 -2.27
C THR A 85 4.39 5.72 -1.88
N LEU A 86 4.25 4.46 -2.31
CA LEU A 86 3.11 3.58 -2.01
C LEU A 86 3.55 2.55 -0.98
N VAL A 87 3.00 2.59 0.23
CA VAL A 87 3.41 1.71 1.35
C VAL A 87 2.23 0.95 1.94
N GLY A 88 2.45 -0.33 2.24
CA GLY A 88 1.44 -1.20 2.83
C GLY A 88 1.43 -1.19 4.36
N LEU A 89 0.25 -1.10 4.98
CA LEU A 89 0.06 -1.19 6.43
C LEU A 89 -1.34 -1.71 6.79
N PRO A 90 -1.49 -2.31 8.00
CA PRO A 90 -2.81 -2.54 8.56
C PRO A 90 -3.42 -1.21 9.05
N PHE A 91 -4.71 -1.04 8.86
CA PHE A 91 -5.44 0.15 9.29
C PHE A 91 -6.76 -0.24 9.96
N TYR A 92 -6.96 0.17 11.21
CA TYR A 92 -8.19 -0.10 11.96
C TYR A 92 -9.18 1.05 11.83
N HIS A 93 -10.41 0.74 11.39
CA HIS A 93 -11.49 1.69 11.24
C HIS A 93 -12.82 1.09 11.67
N ARG A 94 -13.46 1.68 12.70
CA ARG A 94 -14.82 1.35 13.14
C ARG A 94 -15.10 -0.17 13.33
N GLY A 95 -14.15 -0.89 13.93
CA GLY A 95 -14.31 -2.34 14.18
C GLY A 95 -13.85 -3.22 13.01
N MET A 96 -13.41 -2.63 11.91
CA MET A 96 -12.81 -3.34 10.77
C MET A 96 -11.32 -3.13 10.79
N LEU A 97 -10.55 -4.20 10.66
CA LEU A 97 -9.14 -4.11 10.35
C LEU A 97 -8.97 -4.28 8.84
N LEU A 98 -8.35 -3.32 8.19
CA LEU A 98 -8.19 -3.28 6.75
C LEU A 98 -6.71 -3.45 6.37
N ASN A 99 -6.46 -4.16 5.28
CA ASN A 99 -5.16 -4.23 4.64
C ASN A 99 -5.09 -3.08 3.62
N CYS A 100 -4.26 -2.07 3.87
CA CYS A 100 -4.28 -0.82 3.12
C CYS A 100 -2.96 -0.51 2.44
N ALA A 101 -3.05 0.12 1.27
CA ALA A 101 -1.97 0.87 0.65
C ALA A 101 -2.15 2.37 0.94
N ALA A 102 -1.11 3.02 1.47
CA ALA A 102 -1.05 4.46 1.68
C ALA A 102 -0.24 5.14 0.57
N VAL A 103 -0.76 6.26 0.06
CA VAL A 103 -0.06 7.09 -0.94
C VAL A 103 0.54 8.31 -0.24
N VAL A 104 1.87 8.39 -0.23
CA VAL A 104 2.62 9.42 0.48
C VAL A 104 3.45 10.25 -0.49
N GLN A 105 3.37 11.59 -0.37
CA GLN A 105 4.27 12.50 -1.09
C GLN A 105 4.38 13.83 -0.34
N ASN A 106 5.58 14.41 -0.26
CA ASN A 106 5.82 15.75 0.26
C ASN A 106 5.15 16.03 1.64
N GLY A 107 5.22 15.05 2.55
CA GLY A 107 4.60 15.13 3.88
C GLY A 107 3.09 14.96 3.93
N LYS A 108 2.45 14.65 2.81
CA LYS A 108 0.99 14.48 2.71
C LYS A 108 0.61 13.02 2.48
N LEU A 109 -0.42 12.58 3.20
CA LEU A 109 -1.12 11.34 2.97
C LEU A 109 -2.26 11.60 1.97
N HIS A 110 -2.10 11.16 0.73
CA HIS A 110 -3.04 11.46 -0.35
C HIS A 110 -4.28 10.56 -0.36
N GLY A 111 -4.17 9.34 0.16
CA GLY A 111 -5.26 8.38 0.20
C GLY A 111 -4.85 7.08 0.88
N LEU A 112 -5.86 6.34 1.34
CA LEU A 112 -5.75 4.96 1.81
C LEU A 112 -6.64 4.07 0.96
N VAL A 113 -6.04 3.10 0.26
CA VAL A 113 -6.73 2.14 -0.60
C VAL A 113 -6.77 0.79 0.11
N PRO A 114 -7.93 0.34 0.62
CA PRO A 114 -8.06 -0.96 1.26
C PRO A 114 -8.24 -2.09 0.23
N LYS A 115 -7.64 -3.25 0.52
CA LYS A 115 -7.73 -4.47 -0.27
C LYS A 115 -9.16 -4.97 -0.39
N THR A 116 -9.54 -5.41 -1.58
CA THR A 116 -10.93 -5.82 -1.88
C THR A 116 -11.13 -7.30 -1.70
N TYR A 117 -10.31 -8.10 -2.35
CA TYR A 117 -10.42 -9.55 -2.31
C TYR A 117 -9.49 -10.09 -1.23
N ILE A 118 -10.10 -10.56 -0.12
CA ILE A 118 -9.37 -11.12 1.01
C ILE A 118 -9.30 -12.64 0.86
N PRO A 119 -8.13 -13.22 0.51
CA PRO A 119 -8.00 -14.66 0.30
C PRO A 119 -8.14 -15.42 1.62
N ASN A 120 -8.79 -16.59 1.54
CA ASN A 120 -8.99 -17.47 2.69
C ASN A 120 -9.01 -18.94 2.24
N TYR A 121 -8.00 -19.31 1.46
CA TYR A 121 -7.82 -20.65 0.90
C TYR A 121 -6.35 -21.06 0.96
N LYS A 122 -6.11 -22.38 1.04
CA LYS A 122 -4.77 -22.98 1.15
C LYS A 122 -3.96 -22.34 2.30
N GLU A 123 -2.83 -21.72 2.00
CA GLU A 123 -1.91 -21.06 2.96
C GLU A 123 -2.39 -19.67 3.43
N PHE A 124 -3.42 -19.11 2.81
CA PHE A 124 -3.93 -17.77 3.11
C PHE A 124 -5.12 -17.82 4.06
N TYR A 125 -5.04 -17.03 5.14
CA TYR A 125 -6.04 -16.93 6.20
C TYR A 125 -6.48 -15.49 6.47
N GLU A 126 -6.33 -14.59 5.49
CA GLU A 126 -6.45 -13.14 5.73
C GLU A 126 -7.82 -12.75 6.30
N ARG A 127 -8.91 -13.44 5.95
CA ARG A 127 -10.26 -13.18 6.48
C ARG A 127 -10.40 -13.39 7.98
N ARG A 128 -9.41 -14.05 8.62
CA ARG A 128 -9.34 -14.15 10.09
C ARG A 128 -9.08 -12.80 10.75
N TRP A 129 -8.34 -11.92 10.08
CA TRP A 129 -7.88 -10.65 10.65
C TRP A 129 -8.47 -9.45 9.91
N PHE A 130 -8.50 -9.51 8.57
CA PHE A 130 -8.85 -8.39 7.72
C PHE A 130 -10.28 -8.50 7.19
N THR A 131 -10.95 -7.35 7.14
CA THR A 131 -12.26 -7.15 6.52
C THR A 131 -12.06 -6.76 5.05
N SER A 132 -12.97 -7.22 4.19
CA SER A 132 -12.98 -6.78 2.79
C SER A 132 -13.40 -5.32 2.72
N SER A 133 -12.77 -4.59 1.81
CA SER A 133 -13.19 -3.23 1.53
C SER A 133 -14.61 -3.09 0.96
N THR A 134 -15.24 -4.17 0.48
CA THR A 134 -16.66 -4.15 0.07
C THR A 134 -17.62 -3.91 1.24
N ASP A 135 -17.16 -4.17 2.47
CA ASP A 135 -17.91 -3.90 3.69
C ASP A 135 -17.83 -2.42 4.09
N LEU A 136 -16.96 -1.63 3.42
CA LEU A 136 -17.03 -0.17 3.45
C LEU A 136 -18.19 0.27 2.56
N HIS A 137 -19.29 0.69 3.19
CA HIS A 137 -20.50 1.09 2.46
C HIS A 137 -20.27 2.26 1.48
N GLU A 138 -19.44 3.24 1.84
CA GLU A 138 -19.12 4.40 1.01
C GLU A 138 -17.68 4.88 1.26
N ALA A 139 -17.13 5.65 0.31
CA ALA A 139 -15.87 6.36 0.49
C ALA A 139 -15.99 7.34 1.66
N GLU A 140 -15.04 7.30 2.60
CA GLU A 140 -15.10 8.10 3.82
C GLU A 140 -13.86 8.98 3.98
N THR A 141 -14.05 10.25 4.37
CA THR A 141 -12.94 11.08 4.83
C THR A 141 -12.72 10.84 6.32
N ILE A 142 -11.56 10.31 6.66
CA ILE A 142 -11.17 9.92 8.02
C ILE A 142 -10.00 10.78 8.52
N ARG A 143 -9.71 10.71 9.82
CA ARG A 143 -8.52 11.33 10.41
C ARG A 143 -7.49 10.26 10.76
N PHE A 144 -6.31 10.34 10.15
CA PHE A 144 -5.23 9.37 10.35
C PHE A 144 -3.87 10.04 10.15
N CYS A 145 -2.86 9.68 10.96
CA CYS A 145 -1.56 10.36 10.98
C CYS A 145 -1.67 11.89 11.12
N GLY A 146 -2.68 12.36 11.87
CA GLY A 146 -2.98 13.78 12.04
C GLY A 146 -3.59 14.52 10.84
N GLN A 147 -3.80 13.83 9.70
CA GLN A 147 -4.31 14.41 8.45
C GLN A 147 -5.74 13.93 8.15
N SER A 148 -6.49 14.71 7.37
CA SER A 148 -7.74 14.25 6.77
C SER A 148 -7.43 13.55 5.44
N VAL A 149 -7.84 12.28 5.31
CA VAL A 149 -7.52 11.42 4.17
C VAL A 149 -8.77 10.67 3.71
N LEU A 150 -8.85 10.41 2.40
CA LEU A 150 -9.89 9.58 1.81
C LEU A 150 -9.54 8.09 1.98
N LEU A 151 -10.44 7.34 2.62
CA LEU A 151 -10.45 5.89 2.64
C LEU A 151 -11.47 5.41 1.59
N SER A 152 -10.99 4.77 0.53
CA SER A 152 -11.83 4.27 -0.56
C SER A 152 -11.09 3.24 -1.41
N THR A 153 -11.82 2.23 -1.87
CA THR A 153 -11.35 1.23 -2.85
C THR A 153 -11.14 1.81 -4.24
N GLN A 154 -11.91 2.84 -4.56
CA GLN A 154 -11.95 3.48 -5.87
C GLN A 154 -11.35 4.86 -5.70
N GLN A 155 -10.03 4.93 -5.91
CA GLN A 155 -9.26 6.16 -5.87
C GLN A 155 -8.29 6.19 -7.03
N LEU A 156 -8.25 7.33 -7.72
CA LEU A 156 -7.25 7.64 -8.71
C LEU A 156 -6.35 8.76 -8.18
N PHE A 157 -5.06 8.63 -8.44
CA PHE A 157 -4.05 9.55 -7.99
C PHE A 157 -3.40 10.21 -9.20
N LYS A 158 -3.47 11.54 -9.27
CA LYS A 158 -2.82 12.30 -10.32
C LYS A 158 -1.37 12.57 -9.93
N HIS A 159 -0.44 12.19 -10.80
CA HIS A 159 0.97 12.54 -10.69
C HIS A 159 1.42 13.23 -11.98
N ARG A 160 1.66 14.54 -11.92
CA ARG A 160 1.95 15.38 -13.10
C ARG A 160 0.81 15.25 -14.13
N ASP A 161 1.11 14.80 -15.35
CA ASP A 161 0.13 14.60 -16.42
C ASP A 161 -0.36 13.15 -16.53
N THR A 162 0.06 12.25 -15.61
CA THR A 162 -0.45 10.88 -15.57
C THR A 162 -1.39 10.64 -14.40
N THR A 163 -2.23 9.62 -14.53
CA THR A 163 -3.11 9.14 -13.46
C THR A 163 -2.83 7.67 -13.18
N PHE A 164 -2.74 7.30 -11.90
CA PHE A 164 -2.55 5.90 -11.51
C PHE A 164 -3.60 5.42 -10.52
N GLY A 165 -3.88 4.12 -10.58
CA GLY A 165 -4.69 3.38 -9.61
C GLY A 165 -3.84 2.42 -8.79
N ILE A 166 -4.42 1.90 -7.71
CA ILE A 166 -3.79 0.92 -6.83
C ILE A 166 -4.73 -0.25 -6.62
N GLU A 167 -4.17 -1.44 -6.60
CA GLU A 167 -4.79 -2.67 -6.12
C GLU A 167 -3.80 -3.45 -5.25
N ILE A 168 -4.25 -4.45 -4.50
CA ILE A 168 -3.41 -5.17 -3.55
C ILE A 168 -3.50 -6.68 -3.79
N CYS A 169 -2.38 -7.27 -4.21
CA CYS A 169 -2.14 -8.71 -4.25
C CYS A 169 -3.28 -9.48 -4.93
N GLU A 170 -4.10 -10.19 -4.15
CA GLU A 170 -5.24 -11.00 -4.59
C GLU A 170 -6.23 -10.25 -5.50
N ASP A 171 -6.32 -8.92 -5.35
CA ASP A 171 -7.15 -8.07 -6.19
C ASP A 171 -6.89 -8.28 -7.70
N LEU A 172 -5.63 -8.52 -8.12
CA LEU A 172 -5.25 -8.74 -9.52
C LEU A 172 -5.87 -10.01 -10.11
N TRP A 173 -6.00 -11.06 -9.30
CA TRP A 173 -6.45 -12.39 -9.75
C TRP A 173 -7.96 -12.57 -9.61
N ALA A 174 -8.64 -11.58 -9.04
CA ALA A 174 -10.08 -11.63 -8.83
C ALA A 174 -10.83 -11.73 -10.16
N PRO A 175 -12.06 -12.30 -10.17
CA PRO A 175 -12.86 -12.36 -11.40
C PRO A 175 -13.13 -10.99 -12.03
N ILE A 176 -13.20 -9.94 -11.21
CA ILE A 176 -13.32 -8.55 -11.64
C ILE A 176 -12.31 -7.72 -10.82
N PRO A 177 -11.06 -7.59 -11.28
CA PRO A 177 -10.05 -6.81 -10.56
C PRO A 177 -10.46 -5.33 -10.40
N PRO A 178 -10.16 -4.68 -9.26
CA PRO A 178 -10.38 -3.25 -9.07
C PRO A 178 -9.72 -2.39 -10.15
N SER A 179 -8.57 -2.84 -10.68
CA SER A 179 -7.88 -2.19 -11.80
C SER A 179 -8.72 -2.04 -13.06
N ASN A 180 -9.64 -2.96 -13.36
CA ASN A 180 -10.54 -2.83 -14.51
C ASN A 180 -11.35 -1.53 -14.45
N ARG A 181 -11.89 -1.22 -13.26
CA ARG A 181 -12.64 0.01 -13.05
C ARG A 181 -11.72 1.22 -13.04
N ALA A 182 -10.57 1.14 -12.37
CA ALA A 182 -9.60 2.24 -12.32
C ALA A 182 -9.18 2.68 -13.73
N VAL A 183 -8.92 1.73 -14.64
CA VAL A 183 -8.57 2.03 -16.05
C VAL A 183 -9.75 2.69 -16.79
N LEU A 184 -10.98 2.21 -16.59
CA LEU A 184 -12.17 2.84 -17.17
C LEU A 184 -12.41 4.26 -16.64
N GLU A 185 -11.99 4.55 -15.41
CA GLU A 185 -12.06 5.87 -14.78
C GLU A 185 -10.86 6.77 -15.14
N GLY A 186 -9.87 6.26 -15.88
CA GLY A 186 -8.75 7.04 -16.43
C GLY A 186 -7.38 6.75 -15.82
N ALA A 187 -7.20 5.66 -15.07
CA ALA A 187 -5.87 5.20 -14.69
C ALA A 187 -5.08 4.73 -15.94
N GLU A 188 -3.89 5.28 -16.11
CA GLU A 188 -2.92 4.88 -17.14
C GLU A 188 -1.90 3.87 -16.59
N ILE A 189 -1.70 3.86 -15.26
CA ILE A 189 -0.78 2.98 -14.57
C ILE A 189 -1.52 2.33 -13.39
N ILE A 190 -1.31 1.04 -13.17
CA ILE A 190 -1.80 0.31 -12.02
C ILE A 190 -0.60 -0.17 -11.20
N PHE A 191 -0.61 0.16 -9.91
CA PHE A 191 0.36 -0.38 -8.96
C PHE A 191 -0.28 -1.48 -8.13
N ASN A 192 0.42 -2.61 -8.02
CA ASN A 192 0.00 -3.73 -7.20
C ASN A 192 0.98 -3.92 -6.04
N LEU A 193 0.51 -3.74 -4.81
CA LEU A 193 1.28 -4.09 -3.62
C LEU A 193 1.02 -5.57 -3.30
N SER A 194 2.06 -6.40 -3.33
CA SER A 194 1.92 -7.86 -3.20
C SER A 194 2.80 -8.43 -2.08
N ALA A 195 2.28 -9.42 -1.35
CA ALA A 195 3.04 -10.33 -0.49
C ALA A 195 2.78 -11.79 -0.90
N SER A 196 3.15 -12.10 -2.15
CA SER A 196 2.99 -13.40 -2.76
C SER A 196 4.08 -14.37 -2.28
N ASN A 197 3.69 -15.51 -1.72
CA ASN A 197 4.63 -16.59 -1.38
C ASN A 197 5.25 -17.20 -2.64
N ASP A 198 6.47 -17.71 -2.49
CA ASP A 198 7.15 -18.45 -3.55
C ASP A 198 6.58 -19.88 -3.66
N LEU A 199 6.19 -20.25 -4.87
CA LEU A 199 5.72 -21.58 -5.25
C LEU A 199 6.23 -21.88 -6.66
N VAL A 200 6.58 -23.15 -6.91
CA VAL A 200 7.05 -23.60 -8.22
C VAL A 200 6.02 -23.22 -9.31
N GLY A 201 6.48 -22.47 -10.32
CA GLY A 201 5.69 -22.04 -11.48
C GLY A 201 4.74 -20.87 -11.23
N LYS A 202 4.70 -20.28 -10.03
CA LYS A 202 3.82 -19.13 -9.74
C LYS A 202 4.25 -17.86 -10.47
N ASN A 203 5.56 -17.71 -10.68
CA ASN A 203 6.16 -16.58 -11.40
C ASN A 203 5.83 -16.56 -12.90
N ASP A 204 5.38 -17.67 -13.50
CA ASP A 204 5.01 -17.70 -14.92
C ASP A 204 3.72 -16.91 -15.21
N TYR A 205 2.92 -16.63 -14.16
CA TYR A 205 1.68 -15.89 -14.24
C TYR A 205 1.76 -14.49 -13.59
N ALA A 206 2.82 -14.22 -12.81
CA ALA A 206 2.99 -13.00 -12.01
C ALA A 206 3.89 -11.94 -12.65
#